data_AF-H4F7Y6-F1
#
_entry.id   AF-H4F7Y6-F1
#
_cell.length_a   1.000
_cell.length_b   1.000
_cell.length_c   1.000
_cell.angle_alpha   90.00
_cell.angle_beta   90.00
_cell.angle_gamma   90.00
#
_symmetry.space_group_name_H-M   'P 1'
#
loop_
_entity.id
_entity.type
_entity.pdbx_description
1 polymer ?
#
loop_
_entity_poly.entity_id
_entity_poly.type
_entity_poly.pdbx_seq_one_letter_code
_entity_poly.pdbx_strand_id
1 'polypeptide(L)'
;MARAKTFSLGDNYDGILSDLVKNGRFGTETEAVRAGIRMLADYEIKIQALRHDIMAADAEIDAGLGKEYANGADLLRDVLNES
;
A
#
# COMPACT_ATOMS: atom_id res chain seq x y z
N MET A 1 4.51 -11.21 25.89
CA MET A 1 4.65 -9.82 26.40
C MET A 1 5.30 -8.96 25.32
N ALA A 2 4.83 -7.73 25.12
CA ALA A 2 5.46 -6.81 24.18
C ALA A 2 6.86 -6.41 24.71
N ARG A 3 7.88 -6.44 23.84
CA ARG A 3 9.23 -5.97 24.17
C ARG A 3 9.30 -4.46 23.92
N ALA A 4 9.67 -3.70 24.95
CA ALA A 4 9.99 -2.29 24.76
C ALA A 4 11.26 -2.15 23.91
N LYS A 5 11.27 -1.19 22.99
CA LYS A 5 12.42 -0.83 22.18
C LYS A 5 12.64 0.67 22.32
N THR A 6 13.87 1.06 22.63
CA THR A 6 14.28 2.46 22.76
C THR A 6 15.14 2.84 21.57
N PHE A 7 14.88 4.00 20.99
CA PHE A 7 15.62 4.57 19.87
C PHE A 7 15.49 6.10 19.94
N SER A 8 16.45 6.81 19.35
CA SER A 8 16.41 8.27 19.22
C SER A 8 15.91 8.64 17.83
N LEU A 9 14.93 9.54 17.78
CA LEU A 9 14.31 10.01 16.54
C LEU A 9 14.92 11.33 16.04
N GLY A 10 15.29 12.22 16.97
CA GLY A 10 15.84 13.54 16.68
C GLY A 10 14.74 14.61 16.55
N ASP A 11 15.15 15.86 16.73
CA ASP A 11 14.24 17.00 16.98
C ASP A 11 13.12 17.17 15.95
N ASN A 12 13.39 16.88 14.68
CA ASN A 12 12.39 17.00 13.60
C ASN A 12 11.20 16.05 13.81
N TYR A 13 11.49 14.80 14.16
CA TYR A 13 10.45 13.79 14.37
C TYR A 13 9.75 13.97 15.71
N ASP A 14 10.47 14.44 16.74
CA ASP A 14 9.89 14.78 18.03
C ASP A 14 8.87 15.93 17.89
N GLY A 15 9.18 16.95 17.08
CA GLY A 15 8.24 18.02 16.75
C GLY A 15 6.97 17.51 16.06
N ILE A 16 7.13 16.65 15.05
CA ILE A 16 6.00 16.03 14.34
C ILE A 16 5.12 15.20 15.30
N LEU A 17 5.73 14.36 16.13
CA LEU A 17 5.01 13.51 17.09
C LEU A 17 4.29 14.36 18.15
N SER A 18 4.93 15.42 18.64
CA SER A 18 4.32 16.37 19.57
C SER A 18 3.07 17.02 18.96
N ASP A 19 3.15 17.47 17.71
CA ASP A 19 2.02 18.09 17.01
C ASP A 19 0.88 17.11 16.75
N LEU A 20 1.20 15.87 16.40
CA LEU A 20 0.24 14.77 16.22
C LEU A 20 -0.49 14.36 17.50
N VAL A 21 0.10 14.59 18.67
CA VAL A 21 -0.57 14.39 19.96
C VAL A 21 -1.36 15.63 20.35
N LYS A 22 -0.77 16.83 20.22
CA LYS A 22 -1.41 18.11 20.57
C LYS A 22 -2.68 18.38 19.77
N ASN A 23 -2.71 17.99 18.50
CA ASN A 23 -3.89 18.14 17.65
C ASN A 23 -5.00 17.10 17.93
N GLY A 24 -4.79 16.20 18.91
CA GLY A 24 -5.76 15.20 19.34
C GLY A 24 -5.87 14.00 18.40
N ARG A 25 -5.02 13.87 17.37
CA ARG A 25 -5.05 12.74 16.44
C ARG A 25 -4.64 11.42 17.11
N PHE A 26 -3.73 11.48 18.09
CA PHE A 26 -3.28 10.33 18.87
C PHE A 26 -3.19 10.68 20.36
N GLY A 27 -3.41 9.70 21.24
CA GLY A 27 -3.32 9.91 22.69
C GLY A 27 -1.89 9.91 23.22
N THR A 28 -0.95 9.31 22.48
CA THR A 28 0.49 9.28 22.83
C THR A 28 1.36 9.23 21.59
N GLU A 29 2.61 9.68 21.70
CA GLU A 29 3.59 9.59 20.61
C GLU A 29 3.86 8.13 20.21
N THR A 30 3.85 7.20 21.18
CA THR A 30 4.04 5.77 20.89
C THR A 30 2.89 5.22 20.05
N GLU A 31 1.67 5.71 20.26
CA GLU A 31 0.52 5.34 19.42
C GLU A 31 0.68 5.85 17.99
N ALA A 32 1.11 7.11 17.83
CA ALA A 32 1.40 7.69 16.52
C ALA A 32 2.48 6.89 15.77
N VAL A 33 3.57 6.51 16.45
CA VAL A 33 4.62 5.66 15.88
C VAL A 33 4.07 4.30 15.45
N ARG A 34 3.26 3.64 16.30
CA ARG A 34 2.62 2.36 15.94
C ARG A 34 1.70 2.50 14.72
N ALA A 35 0.95 3.58 14.62
CA ALA A 35 0.10 3.84 13.46
C ALA A 35 0.93 4.03 12.18
N GLY A 36 2.05 4.76 12.27
CA GLY A 36 2.98 4.91 11.15
C GLY A 36 3.58 3.58 10.68
N ILE A 37 4.00 2.72 11.61
CA ILE A 37 4.53 1.39 11.28
C ILE A 37 3.47 0.50 10.63
N ARG A 38 2.22 0.52 11.13
CA ARG A 38 1.11 -0.23 10.49
C ARG A 38 0.87 0.25 9.07
N MET A 39 0.85 1.56 8.85
CA MET A 39 0.67 2.14 7.52
C MET A 39 1.79 1.72 6.55
N LEU A 40 3.04 1.68 7.01
CA LEU A 40 4.16 1.18 6.22
C LEU A 40 3.99 -0.31 5.88
N ALA A 41 3.63 -1.13 6.85
CA ALA A 41 3.40 -2.56 6.63
C ALA A 41 2.25 -2.80 5.63
N ASP A 42 1.13 -2.09 5.76
CA ASP A 42 0.00 -2.17 4.85
C ASP A 42 0.38 -1.75 3.42
N TYR A 43 1.20 -0.71 3.29
CA TYR A 43 1.73 -0.27 2.00
C TYR A 43 2.63 -1.33 1.37
N GLU A 44 3.55 -1.93 2.14
CA GLU A 44 4.41 -3.01 1.64
C GLU A 44 3.59 -4.21 1.15
N ILE A 45 2.55 -4.62 1.90
CA ILE A 45 1.66 -5.71 1.49
C ILE A 45 0.98 -5.39 0.15
N LYS A 46 0.44 -4.18 -0.01
CA LYS A 46 -0.21 -3.75 -1.26
C LYS A 46 0.75 -3.74 -2.44
N ILE A 47 1.99 -3.27 -2.25
CA ILE A 47 3.01 -3.26 -3.30
C ILE A 47 3.42 -4.68 -3.68
N GLN A 48 3.55 -5.59 -2.72
CA GLN A 48 3.86 -6.99 -3.03
C GLN A 48 2.73 -7.68 -3.79
N ALA A 49 1.47 -7.45 -3.39
CA ALA A 49 0.31 -7.96 -4.12
C ALA A 49 0.29 -7.43 -5.57
N LEU A 50 0.45 -6.12 -5.76
CA LEU A 50 0.49 -5.53 -7.10
C LEU A 50 1.62 -6.11 -7.97
N ARG A 51 2.80 -6.31 -7.40
CA ARG A 51 3.93 -6.94 -8.13
C ARG A 51 3.59 -8.37 -8.54
N HIS A 52 2.97 -9.13 -7.64
CA HIS A 52 2.54 -10.49 -7.94
C HIS A 52 1.50 -10.51 -9.07
N ASP A 53 0.51 -9.62 -9.04
CA ASP A 53 -0.53 -9.54 -10.06
C ASP A 53 0.05 -9.16 -11.43
N ILE A 54 1.00 -8.22 -11.48
CA ILE A 54 1.72 -7.86 -12.72
C ILE A 54 2.51 -9.06 -13.24
N MET A 55 3.27 -9.74 -12.37
CA MET A 55 4.05 -10.91 -12.79
C MET A 55 3.17 -12.05 -13.31
N ALA A 56 1.99 -12.26 -12.71
CA ALA A 56 1.03 -13.24 -13.18
C ALA A 56 0.48 -12.86 -14.57
N ALA A 57 0.11 -11.60 -14.76
CA ALA A 57 -0.37 -11.10 -16.06
C ALA A 57 0.71 -11.19 -17.16
N ASP A 58 1.97 -10.84 -16.85
CA ASP A 58 3.08 -10.99 -17.79
C ASP A 58 3.27 -12.45 -18.21
N ALA A 59 3.18 -13.39 -17.28
CA ALA A 59 3.27 -14.82 -17.58
C ALA A 59 2.10 -15.32 -18.44
N GLU A 60 0.88 -14.81 -18.24
CA GLU A 60 -0.27 -15.12 -19.10
C GLU A 60 -0.08 -14.59 -20.53
N ILE A 61 0.46 -13.38 -20.68
CA ILE A 61 0.80 -12.80 -21.99
C ILE A 61 1.85 -13.64 -22.70
N ASP A 62 2.94 -14.01 -22.01
CA ASP A 62 4.02 -14.85 -22.56
C ASP A 62 3.51 -16.25 -22.96
N ALA A 63 2.53 -16.78 -22.23
CA ALA A 63 1.86 -18.04 -22.56
C ALA A 63 0.85 -17.93 -23.72
N GLY A 64 0.65 -16.73 -24.27
CA GLY A 64 -0.32 -16.47 -25.35
C GLY A 64 -1.77 -16.45 -24.89
N LEU A 65 -2.03 -16.30 -23.59
CA LEU A 65 -3.37 -16.18 -23.02
C LEU A 65 -3.86 -14.72 -23.00
N GLY A 66 -2.98 -13.76 -23.29
CA GLY A 66 -3.33 -12.35 -23.41
C GLY A 66 -4.30 -12.08 -24.57
N LYS A 67 -5.22 -11.14 -24.37
CA LYS A 67 -6.19 -10.71 -25.39
C LYS A 67 -5.84 -9.31 -25.89
N GLU A 68 -5.51 -9.22 -27.18
CA GLU A 68 -5.21 -7.96 -27.84
C GLU A 68 -6.50 -7.31 -28.37
N TYR A 69 -6.64 -6.00 -28.16
CA TYR A 69 -7.76 -5.23 -28.67
C TYR A 69 -7.26 -4.14 -29.61
N ALA A 70 -7.83 -4.06 -30.82
CA ALA A 70 -7.44 -3.07 -31.81
C ALA A 70 -7.74 -1.62 -31.37
N ASN A 71 -8.76 -1.43 -30.53
CA ASN A 71 -9.14 -0.14 -29.98
C ASN A 71 -9.97 -0.32 -28.69
N GLY A 72 -10.15 0.77 -27.95
CA GLY A 72 -10.92 0.77 -26.70
C GLY A 72 -12.41 0.46 -26.86
N ALA A 73 -13.01 0.67 -28.05
CA ALA A 73 -14.42 0.34 -28.27
C ALA A 73 -14.62 -1.18 -28.37
N ASP A 74 -13.65 -1.92 -28.92
CA ASP A 74 -13.69 -3.38 -28.98
C ASP A 74 -13.49 -3.99 -27.58
N LEU A 75 -12.59 -3.43 -26.77
CA LEU A 75 -12.47 -3.80 -25.34
C LEU A 75 -13.78 -3.55 -24.58
N LEU A 76 -14.37 -2.35 -24.75
CA LEU A 76 -15.60 -2.00 -24.04
C LEU A 76 -16.76 -2.93 -24.42
N ARG A 77 -16.91 -3.28 -25.71
CA ARG A 77 -17.92 -4.23 -26.18
C ARG A 77 -17.75 -5.60 -25.54
N ASP A 78 -16.52 -6.07 -25.43
CA ASP A 78 -16.21 -7.36 -24.83
C ASP A 78 -16.60 -7.40 -23.35
N VAL A 79 -16.15 -6.42 -22.56
CA VAL A 79 -16.45 -6.31 -21.12
C VAL A 79 -17.95 -6.21 -20.85
N LEU A 80 -18.69 -5.47 -21.68
CA LEU A 80 -20.14 -5.31 -21.53
C LEU A 80 -20.93 -6.57 -21.92
N ASN A 81 -20.36 -7.44 -22.75
CA ASN A 81 -20.98 -8.70 -23.17
C ASN A 81 -20.61 -9.89 -22.25
N GLU A 82 -19.54 -9.77 -21.45
CA GLU A 82 -19.14 -10.77 -20.45
C GLU A 82 -19.91 -10.67 -19.11
N SER A 83 -20.81 -9.69 -18.95
CA SER A 83 -21.63 -9.47 -17.73
C SER A 83 -22.97 -10.23 -17.73
#